data_AF-A0A7S0KHL3-F1
#
_entry.id   AF-A0A7S0KHL3-F1
#
_cell.length_a   1.000
_cell.length_b   1.000
_cell.length_c   1.000
_cell.angle_alpha   90.00
_cell.angle_beta   90.00
_cell.angle_gamma   90.00
#
_symmetry.space_group_name_H-M   'P 1'
#
loop_
_entity.id
_entity.type
_entity.pdbx_description
1 polymer ?
#
loop_
_entity_poly.entity_id
_entity_poly.type
_entity_poly.pdbx_seq_one_letter_code
_entity_poly.pdbx_strand_id
1 'polypeptide(L)'
;MPRAAWRARVASASAPAPAPRDGLGARLLRKVGYKGHGGLGKEERGRVAPIQVALKRDRRGLGTARAYAIVGDDANGDDSKAKAKAHDASLERRTGARATATDDDAEEAREAKRSRASVERARAAQKAKRDADIARTMYRAFKDDDTRDGSGGDANPLLRTGMSRSNPLRRVAR
;
A
#
# COMPACT_ATOMS: atom_id res chain seq x y z
N MET A 1 29.08 33.12 5.70
CA MET A 1 28.29 31.91 5.39
C MET A 1 27.07 31.85 6.31
N PRO A 2 25.88 32.33 5.90
CA PRO A 2 24.70 32.28 6.77
C PRO A 2 24.03 30.89 6.69
N ARG A 3 23.81 30.27 7.85
CA ARG A 3 23.12 28.97 8.00
C ARG A 3 21.62 29.21 7.86
N ALA A 4 21.02 28.67 6.80
CA ALA A 4 19.58 28.75 6.57
C ALA A 4 18.81 28.01 7.69
N ALA A 5 18.06 28.76 8.50
CA ALA A 5 17.21 28.22 9.54
C ALA A 5 15.99 27.51 8.91
N TRP A 6 15.91 26.19 9.05
CA TRP A 6 14.74 25.41 8.67
C TRP A 6 13.63 25.59 9.70
N ARG A 7 12.79 26.61 9.53
CA ARG A 7 11.49 26.67 10.23
C ARG A 7 10.47 25.90 9.40
N ALA A 8 10.15 24.69 9.84
CA ALA A 8 9.00 23.95 9.33
C ALA A 8 7.73 24.71 9.71
N ARG A 9 7.03 25.26 8.70
CA ARG A 9 5.68 25.80 8.86
C ARG A 9 4.75 24.62 9.08
N VAL A 10 4.42 24.32 10.33
CA VAL A 10 3.29 23.44 10.65
C VAL A 10 2.05 24.19 10.20
N ALA A 11 1.47 23.79 9.08
CA ALA A 11 0.15 24.27 8.68
C ALA A 11 -0.81 23.91 9.81
N SER A 12 -1.52 24.90 10.36
CA SER A 12 -2.54 24.66 11.38
C SER A 12 -3.67 23.87 10.73
N ALA A 13 -3.66 22.55 10.91
CA ALA A 13 -4.81 21.72 10.57
C ALA A 13 -5.97 22.16 11.49
N SER A 14 -7.09 22.57 10.91
CA SER A 14 -8.31 22.82 11.69
C SER A 14 -8.70 21.52 12.39
N ALA A 15 -9.11 21.62 13.66
CA ALA A 15 -9.55 20.47 14.44
C ALA A 15 -10.62 19.67 13.68
N PRO A 16 -10.62 18.34 13.76
CA PRO A 16 -11.58 17.53 13.02
C PRO A 16 -12.97 17.83 13.56
N ALA A 17 -13.93 18.02 12.66
CA ALA A 17 -15.30 18.39 13.04
C ALA A 17 -15.88 17.35 14.01
N PRO A 18 -16.56 17.78 15.08
CA PRO A 18 -17.23 16.85 15.98
C PRO A 18 -18.32 16.08 15.23
N ALA A 19 -18.60 14.86 15.67
CA ALA A 19 -19.62 14.01 15.05
C ALA A 19 -20.99 14.75 14.99
N PRO A 20 -21.77 14.53 13.91
CA PRO A 20 -23.06 15.20 13.75
C PRO A 20 -24.02 14.82 14.88
N ARG A 21 -24.61 15.83 15.54
CA ARG A 21 -25.40 15.68 16.77
C ARG A 21 -26.75 14.98 16.57
N ASP A 22 -27.22 14.90 15.33
CA ASP A 22 -28.59 14.47 14.98
C ASP A 22 -28.68 13.13 14.23
N GLY A 23 -27.55 12.47 14.01
CA GLY A 23 -27.50 11.14 13.39
C GLY A 23 -28.02 10.02 14.28
N LEU A 24 -28.31 8.85 13.68
CA LEU A 24 -28.75 7.64 14.40
C LEU A 24 -27.80 7.27 15.55
N GLY A 25 -26.48 7.35 15.31
CA GLY A 25 -25.46 7.07 16.32
C GLY A 25 -25.55 7.99 17.54
N ALA A 26 -25.82 9.29 17.34
CA ALA A 26 -25.98 10.23 18.44
C ALA A 26 -27.25 9.95 19.26
N ARG A 27 -28.33 9.50 18.62
CA ARG A 27 -29.57 9.06 19.31
C ARG A 27 -29.32 7.79 20.15
N LEU A 28 -28.57 6.83 19.61
CA LEU A 28 -28.20 5.61 20.33
C LEU A 28 -27.28 5.90 21.52
N LEU A 29 -26.29 6.78 21.34
CA LEU A 29 -25.42 7.22 22.44
C LEU A 29 -26.24 7.86 23.58
N ARG A 30 -27.22 8.70 23.27
CA ARG A 30 -28.12 9.27 24.29
C ARG A 30 -28.91 8.20 25.04
N LYS A 31 -29.36 7.15 24.36
CA LYS A 31 -30.08 6.03 25.00
C LYS A 31 -29.24 5.24 25.99
N VAL A 32 -27.92 5.11 25.76
CA VAL A 32 -27.00 4.45 26.70
C VAL A 32 -26.50 5.39 27.81
N GLY A 33 -27.05 6.60 27.91
CA GLY A 33 -26.73 7.56 28.98
C GLY A 33 -25.66 8.59 28.64
N TYR A 34 -25.22 8.68 27.38
CA TYR A 34 -24.32 9.76 26.96
C TYR A 34 -25.08 11.10 26.89
N LYS A 35 -24.57 12.12 27.59
CA LYS A 35 -25.23 13.43 27.72
C LYS A 35 -25.05 14.35 26.51
N GLY A 36 -24.35 13.91 25.46
CA GLY A 36 -24.11 14.71 24.25
C GLY A 36 -23.04 15.80 24.39
N HIS A 37 -22.37 15.87 25.55
CA HIS A 37 -21.23 16.73 25.83
C HIS A 37 -20.20 15.94 26.65
N GLY A 38 -18.96 16.41 26.64
CA GLY A 38 -17.86 15.76 27.37
C GLY A 38 -17.36 14.48 26.70
N GLY A 39 -16.32 13.90 27.31
CA GLY A 39 -15.73 12.64 26.88
C GLY A 39 -16.53 11.43 27.34
N LEU A 40 -16.26 10.26 26.74
CA LEU A 40 -16.80 8.99 27.23
C LEU A 40 -16.05 8.52 28.50
N GLY A 41 -16.71 7.70 29.31
CA GLY A 41 -16.14 7.11 30.53
C GLY A 41 -16.76 7.64 31.82
N LYS A 42 -16.47 6.98 32.94
CA LYS A 42 -17.09 7.23 34.26
C LYS A 42 -16.95 8.69 34.73
N GLU A 43 -15.82 9.31 34.44
CA GLU A 43 -15.49 10.68 34.84
C GLU A 43 -15.48 11.65 33.66
N GLU A 44 -16.06 11.27 32.52
CA GLU A 44 -16.11 12.10 31.30
C GLU A 44 -14.71 12.53 30.77
N ARG A 45 -13.64 11.87 31.25
CA ARG A 45 -12.23 12.13 30.87
C ARG A 45 -11.84 11.61 29.48
N GLY A 46 -12.76 10.98 28.77
CA GLY A 46 -12.53 10.53 27.40
C GLY A 46 -12.23 11.70 26.47
N ARG A 47 -11.64 11.38 25.31
CA ARG A 47 -11.36 12.42 24.30
C ARG A 47 -12.66 12.83 23.60
N VAL A 48 -12.91 14.13 23.51
CA VAL A 48 -14.12 14.69 22.90
C VAL A 48 -14.03 14.70 21.37
N ALA A 49 -12.86 15.05 20.84
CA ALA A 49 -12.61 15.10 19.41
C ALA A 49 -11.87 13.84 18.93
N PRO A 50 -12.14 13.37 17.69
CA PRO A 50 -11.41 12.25 17.12
C PRO A 50 -9.92 12.57 16.95
N ILE A 51 -9.11 11.52 16.91
CA ILE A 51 -7.66 11.65 16.70
C ILE A 51 -7.41 11.79 15.21
N GLN A 52 -6.72 12.86 14.82
CA GLN A 52 -6.25 13.02 13.44
C GLN A 52 -5.08 12.07 13.18
N VAL A 53 -5.14 11.37 12.05
CA VAL A 53 -4.07 10.47 11.61
C VAL A 53 -3.48 11.00 10.32
N ALA A 54 -2.15 11.13 10.32
CA ALA A 54 -1.36 11.48 9.14
C ALA A 54 -1.06 10.23 8.33
N LEU A 55 -1.48 10.20 7.06
CA LEU A 55 -1.19 9.12 6.13
C LEU A 55 0.12 9.38 5.38
N LYS A 56 1.06 8.45 5.55
CA LYS A 56 2.28 8.40 4.77
C LYS A 56 2.08 7.48 3.56
N ARG A 57 2.10 8.05 2.36
CA ARG A 57 1.91 7.32 1.09
C ARG A 57 3.23 6.93 0.41
N ASP A 58 4.36 7.45 0.87
CA ASP A 58 5.66 7.25 0.25
C ASP A 58 6.54 6.24 0.99
N ARG A 59 7.49 5.66 0.25
CA ARG A 59 8.45 4.67 0.76
C ARG A 59 9.74 5.29 1.32
N ARG A 60 9.82 6.62 1.43
CA ARG A 60 11.02 7.31 1.96
C ARG A 60 11.13 7.09 3.47
N GLY A 61 12.26 7.49 4.07
CA GLY A 61 12.43 7.45 5.53
C GLY A 61 11.39 8.30 6.28
N LEU A 62 11.13 7.98 7.55
CA LEU A 62 10.32 8.85 8.42
C LEU A 62 11.02 10.20 8.60
N GLY A 63 10.25 11.28 8.70
CA GLY A 63 10.79 12.65 8.86
C GLY A 63 11.26 13.32 7.55
N THR A 64 11.20 12.63 6.41
CA THR A 64 11.57 13.22 5.10
C THR A 64 10.47 14.06 4.45
N ALA A 65 9.21 13.79 4.80
CA ALA A 65 8.07 14.55 4.30
C ALA A 65 7.88 15.84 5.12
N ARG A 66 7.70 16.96 4.42
CA ARG A 66 7.38 18.25 5.05
C ARG A 66 5.96 18.31 5.61
N ALA A 67 5.03 17.54 5.03
CA ALA A 67 3.67 17.40 5.50
C ALA A 67 3.12 16.03 5.07
N TYR A 68 2.28 15.44 5.91
CA TYR A 68 1.52 14.23 5.60
C TYR A 68 0.06 14.61 5.39
N ALA A 69 -0.62 13.93 4.48
CA ALA A 69 -2.05 14.13 4.28
C ALA A 69 -2.81 13.58 5.49
N ILE A 70 -3.69 14.37 6.08
CA ILE A 70 -4.55 13.91 7.17
C ILE A 70 -5.69 13.08 6.59
N VAL A 71 -5.99 11.94 7.20
CA VAL A 71 -7.08 11.06 6.79
C VAL A 71 -8.42 11.74 7.09
N GLY A 72 -9.26 11.91 6.07
CA GLY A 72 -10.59 12.52 6.20
C GLY A 72 -10.65 14.02 5.91
N ASP A 73 -9.53 14.66 5.57
CA ASP A 73 -9.54 16.03 5.05
C ASP A 73 -9.85 16.02 3.55
N ASP A 74 -11.09 16.37 3.20
CA ASP A 74 -11.55 16.49 1.81
C ASP A 74 -10.73 17.51 0.98
N ALA A 75 -10.06 18.45 1.66
CA ALA A 75 -9.21 19.46 1.04
C ALA A 75 -7.97 18.89 0.30
N ASN A 76 -7.53 17.66 0.62
CA ASN A 76 -6.40 17.01 -0.06
C ASN A 76 -6.84 16.01 -1.16
N GLY A 77 -8.14 15.89 -1.43
CA GLY A 77 -8.68 15.01 -2.46
C GLY A 77 -8.38 15.47 -3.89
N ASP A 78 -8.23 16.78 -4.10
CA ASP A 78 -8.08 17.39 -5.43
C ASP A 78 -6.70 17.19 -6.07
N ASP A 79 -5.64 17.03 -5.28
CA ASP A 79 -4.29 16.79 -5.81
C ASP A 79 -4.20 15.45 -6.56
N SER A 80 -4.99 14.46 -6.13
CA SER A 80 -5.09 13.14 -6.76
C SER A 80 -5.80 13.23 -8.12
N LYS A 81 -6.88 14.02 -8.21
CA LYS A 81 -7.63 14.25 -9.45
C LYS A 81 -6.84 15.13 -10.42
N ALA A 82 -6.12 16.14 -9.93
CA ALA A 82 -5.25 16.99 -10.74
C ALA A 82 -4.13 16.18 -11.41
N LYS A 83 -3.53 15.21 -10.69
CA LYS A 83 -2.52 14.30 -11.27
C LYS A 83 -3.12 13.30 -12.27
N ALA A 84 -4.33 12.81 -12.03
CA ALA A 84 -5.04 11.95 -12.99
C ALA A 84 -5.38 12.72 -14.29
N LYS A 85 -5.88 13.96 -14.18
CA LYS A 85 -6.20 14.82 -15.33
C LYS A 85 -4.96 15.24 -16.12
N ALA A 86 -3.82 15.44 -15.44
CA ALA A 86 -2.54 15.70 -16.10
C ALA A 86 -1.99 14.47 -16.84
N HIS A 87 -2.24 13.25 -16.34
CA HIS A 87 -1.85 12.02 -17.02
C HIS A 87 -2.71 11.77 -18.27
N ASP A 88 -4.03 11.99 -18.20
CA ASP A 88 -4.93 11.90 -19.36
C ASP A 88 -4.59 12.93 -20.43
N ALA A 89 -4.36 14.19 -20.06
CA ALA A 89 -3.96 15.23 -21.02
C ALA A 89 -2.60 14.95 -21.67
N SER A 90 -1.69 14.27 -20.98
CA SER A 90 -0.40 13.81 -21.53
C SER A 90 -0.58 12.63 -22.51
N LEU A 91 -1.54 11.74 -22.23
CA LEU A 91 -1.91 10.63 -23.11
C LEU A 91 -2.55 11.13 -24.41
N GLU A 92 -3.43 12.12 -24.35
CA GLU A 92 -4.05 12.72 -25.54
C GLU A 92 -3.05 13.48 -26.43
N ARG A 93 -2.06 14.16 -25.84
CA ARG A 93 -0.96 14.76 -26.61
C ARG A 93 -0.07 13.72 -27.30
N ARG A 94 0.12 12.56 -26.67
CA ARG A 94 0.88 11.44 -27.24
C ARG A 94 0.12 10.70 -28.34
N THR A 95 -1.21 10.67 -28.31
CA THR A 95 -2.01 10.08 -29.39
C THR A 95 -2.15 11.04 -30.58
N GLY A 96 -2.20 12.35 -30.34
CA GLY A 96 -2.18 13.37 -31.41
C GLY A 96 -0.87 13.43 -32.18
N ALA A 97 0.28 13.25 -31.50
CA ALA A 97 1.60 13.17 -32.14
C ALA A 97 1.82 11.88 -32.98
N ARG A 98 0.90 10.91 -32.91
CA ARG A 98 0.99 9.64 -33.66
C ARG A 98 0.40 9.73 -35.08
N ALA A 99 -0.19 10.88 -35.45
CA ALA A 99 -0.73 11.10 -36.79
C ALA A 99 0.34 11.42 -37.86
N THR A 100 1.62 11.51 -37.47
CA THR A 100 2.76 11.78 -38.37
C THR A 100 3.83 10.69 -38.30
N ALA A 101 3.48 9.47 -37.88
CA ALA A 101 4.41 8.35 -37.79
C ALA A 101 4.58 7.72 -39.18
N THR A 102 5.83 7.59 -39.63
CA THR A 102 6.21 6.87 -40.84
C THR A 102 5.96 5.37 -40.69
N ASP A 103 5.78 4.62 -41.79
CA ASP A 103 5.44 3.19 -41.76
C ASP A 103 6.46 2.33 -40.97
N ASP A 104 7.71 2.78 -40.87
CA ASP A 104 8.77 2.14 -40.07
C ASP A 104 8.51 2.23 -38.55
N ASP A 105 7.93 3.32 -38.05
CA ASP A 105 7.59 3.50 -36.63
C ASP A 105 6.41 2.60 -36.20
N ALA A 106 5.57 2.22 -37.17
CA ALA A 106 4.40 1.37 -36.92
C ALA A 106 4.80 -0.10 -36.74
N GLU A 107 5.83 -0.58 -37.42
CA GLU A 107 6.43 -1.91 -37.25
C GLU A 107 7.11 -2.05 -35.88
N GLU A 108 7.96 -1.09 -35.50
CA GLU A 108 8.66 -1.11 -34.19
C GLU A 108 7.67 -1.10 -33.01
N ALA A 109 6.57 -0.33 -33.13
CA ALA A 109 5.51 -0.31 -32.13
C ALA A 109 4.74 -1.64 -32.03
N ARG A 110 4.61 -2.41 -33.12
CA ARG A 110 3.99 -3.74 -33.12
C ARG A 110 4.91 -4.78 -32.50
N GLU A 111 6.20 -4.71 -32.79
CA GLU A 111 7.22 -5.61 -32.22
C GLU A 111 7.41 -5.37 -30.72
N ALA A 112 7.43 -4.10 -30.27
CA ALA A 112 7.46 -3.75 -28.86
C ALA A 112 6.23 -4.22 -28.07
N LYS A 113 5.04 -4.24 -28.70
CA LYS A 113 3.83 -4.80 -28.09
C LYS A 113 3.90 -6.32 -28.00
N ARG A 114 4.40 -7.00 -29.03
CA ARG A 114 4.60 -8.46 -29.04
C ARG A 114 5.64 -8.90 -28.00
N SER A 115 6.75 -8.16 -27.85
CA SER A 115 7.77 -8.45 -26.85
C SER A 115 7.28 -8.23 -25.42
N ARG A 116 6.53 -7.15 -25.16
CA ARG A 116 5.88 -6.91 -23.86
C ARG A 116 4.86 -8.00 -23.51
N ALA A 117 4.01 -8.39 -24.47
CA ALA A 117 3.04 -9.48 -24.28
C ALA A 117 3.73 -10.83 -24.04
N SER A 118 4.85 -11.10 -24.71
CA SER A 118 5.69 -12.29 -24.48
C SER A 118 6.26 -12.30 -23.05
N VAL A 119 6.85 -11.19 -22.60
CA VAL A 119 7.40 -11.06 -21.25
C VAL A 119 6.31 -11.20 -20.19
N GLU A 120 5.13 -10.64 -20.43
CA GLU A 120 3.99 -10.75 -19.53
C GLU A 120 3.48 -12.19 -19.41
N ARG A 121 3.35 -12.90 -20.55
CA ARG A 121 3.02 -14.34 -20.56
C ARG A 121 4.07 -15.18 -19.83
N ALA A 122 5.35 -14.89 -20.02
CA ALA A 122 6.43 -15.59 -19.31
C ALA A 122 6.36 -15.36 -17.78
N ARG A 123 6.07 -14.13 -17.34
CA ARG A 123 5.87 -13.81 -15.92
C ARG A 123 4.63 -14.49 -15.35
N ALA A 124 3.52 -14.50 -16.10
CA ALA A 124 2.30 -15.19 -15.69
C ALA A 124 2.52 -16.70 -15.54
N ALA A 125 3.27 -17.32 -16.47
CA ALA A 125 3.64 -18.73 -16.39
C ALA A 125 4.54 -19.04 -15.18
N GLN A 126 5.52 -18.18 -14.88
CA GLN A 126 6.35 -18.32 -13.67
C GLN A 126 5.54 -18.19 -12.38
N LYS A 127 4.60 -17.22 -12.33
CA LYS A 127 3.71 -17.05 -11.19
C LYS A 127 2.83 -18.29 -10.99
N ALA A 128 2.25 -18.83 -12.05
CA ALA A 128 1.42 -20.04 -11.99
C ALA A 128 2.21 -21.25 -11.47
N LYS A 129 3.46 -21.43 -11.91
CA LYS A 129 4.34 -22.48 -11.38
C LYS A 129 4.62 -22.30 -9.89
N ARG A 130 4.95 -21.08 -9.46
CA ARG A 130 5.21 -20.77 -8.05
C ARG A 130 3.98 -21.01 -7.18
N ASP A 131 2.81 -20.58 -7.65
CA ASP A 131 1.56 -20.75 -6.92
C ASP A 131 1.19 -22.25 -6.83
N ALA A 132 1.44 -23.04 -7.87
CA ALA A 132 1.26 -24.50 -7.84
C ALA A 132 2.24 -25.20 -6.87
N ASP A 133 3.50 -24.77 -6.81
CA ASP A 133 4.47 -25.30 -5.85
C ASP A 133 4.08 -24.96 -4.41
N ILE A 134 3.65 -23.71 -4.15
CA ILE A 134 3.14 -23.30 -2.84
C ILE A 134 1.92 -24.15 -2.45
N ALA A 135 0.94 -24.31 -3.35
CA ALA A 135 -0.23 -25.14 -3.08
C ALA A 135 0.14 -26.60 -2.77
N ARG A 136 1.10 -27.17 -3.50
CA ARG A 136 1.59 -28.54 -3.26
C ARG A 136 2.32 -28.66 -1.92
N THR A 137 3.13 -27.66 -1.54
CA THR A 137 3.80 -27.64 -0.22
C THR A 137 2.82 -27.49 0.92
N MET A 138 1.81 -26.62 0.79
CA MET A 138 0.77 -26.45 1.81
C MET A 138 -0.07 -27.72 1.95
N TYR A 139 -0.52 -28.30 0.83
CA TYR A 139 -1.27 -29.55 0.85
C TYR A 139 -0.49 -30.68 1.51
N ARG A 140 0.82 -30.78 1.25
CA ARG A 140 1.68 -31.77 1.91
C ARG A 140 1.84 -31.51 3.41
N ALA A 141 2.06 -30.26 3.81
CA ALA A 141 2.20 -29.89 5.22
C ALA A 141 0.95 -30.22 6.04
N PHE A 142 -0.24 -29.98 5.48
CA PHE A 142 -1.49 -30.23 6.20
C PHE A 142 -2.03 -31.66 6.05
N LYS A 143 -1.69 -32.38 4.97
CA LYS A 143 -2.15 -33.78 4.76
C LYS A 143 -1.26 -34.81 5.46
N ASP A 144 0.04 -34.52 5.63
CA ASP A 144 0.95 -35.42 6.35
C ASP A 144 0.68 -35.41 7.88
N ASP A 145 -0.10 -34.45 8.41
CA ASP A 145 -0.54 -34.40 9.82
C ASP A 145 -1.68 -35.39 10.15
N ASP A 146 -2.47 -35.83 9.17
CA ASP A 146 -3.60 -36.74 9.41
C ASP A 146 -3.21 -38.24 9.42
N THR A 147 -1.94 -38.59 9.13
CA THR A 147 -1.56 -40.01 8.88
C THR A 147 -0.36 -40.57 9.65
N ARG A 148 0.19 -39.92 10.68
CA ARG A 148 1.22 -40.57 11.52
C ARG A 148 1.09 -40.37 13.01
N ASP A 149 0.59 -41.43 13.63
CA ASP A 149 1.00 -41.92 14.93
C ASP A 149 2.54 -41.85 15.08
N GLY A 150 2.95 -41.21 16.17
CA GLY A 150 4.29 -41.18 16.77
C GLY A 150 5.46 -41.79 16.00
N SER A 151 6.23 -40.96 15.30
CA SER A 151 7.70 -40.85 15.43
C SER A 151 8.32 -40.27 14.15
N GLY A 152 9.24 -39.33 14.33
CA GLY A 152 10.27 -39.08 13.33
C GLY A 152 10.16 -37.79 12.52
N GLY A 153 10.37 -36.66 13.20
CA GLY A 153 11.44 -35.75 12.81
C GLY A 153 11.10 -34.63 11.83
N ASP A 154 10.90 -33.44 12.38
CA ASP A 154 11.57 -32.20 11.98
C ASP A 154 11.83 -32.01 10.48
N ALA A 155 10.77 -31.69 9.73
CA ALA A 155 10.93 -31.11 8.41
C ALA A 155 10.69 -29.60 8.46
N ASN A 156 11.47 -28.87 9.27
CA ASN A 156 11.54 -27.41 9.11
C ASN A 156 12.03 -27.12 7.68
N PRO A 157 11.22 -26.46 6.83
CA PRO A 157 11.60 -26.17 5.44
C PRO A 157 12.83 -25.26 5.34
N LEU A 158 13.17 -24.54 6.41
CA LEU A 158 14.39 -23.73 6.52
C LEU A 158 15.65 -24.57 6.76
N LEU A 159 15.51 -25.82 7.20
CA LEU A 159 16.63 -26.73 7.45
C LEU A 159 16.92 -27.65 6.24
N ARG A 160 16.00 -27.76 5.28
CA ARG A 160 16.15 -28.66 4.11
C ARG A 160 16.93 -28.08 2.94
N THR A 161 17.10 -26.77 2.90
CA THR A 161 17.86 -26.12 1.82
C THR A 161 18.92 -25.22 2.45
N GLY A 162 20.18 -25.61 2.28
CA GLY A 162 21.29 -24.70 2.51
C GLY A 162 21.04 -23.38 1.76
N MET A 163 21.53 -22.28 2.34
CA MET A 163 21.36 -20.91 1.86
C MET A 163 21.30 -20.84 0.32
N SER A 164 20.26 -20.18 -0.21
CA SER A 164 20.03 -20.10 -1.65
C SER A 164 21.30 -19.69 -2.41
N ARG A 165 21.46 -20.16 -3.65
CA ARG A 165 22.61 -19.80 -4.51
C ARG A 165 22.75 -18.28 -4.74
N SER A 166 21.69 -17.52 -4.49
CA SER A 166 21.64 -16.06 -4.58
C SER A 166 21.88 -15.34 -3.24
N ASN A 167 22.13 -16.05 -2.14
CA ASN A 167 22.37 -15.43 -0.84
C ASN A 167 23.78 -14.80 -0.81
N PRO A 168 23.90 -13.47 -0.70
CA PRO A 168 25.19 -12.77 -0.70
C PRO A 168 26.09 -13.14 0.50
N LEU A 169 25.50 -13.60 1.61
CA LEU A 169 26.24 -13.98 2.82
C LEU A 169 27.02 -15.30 2.67
N ARG A 170 26.69 -16.10 1.66
CA ARG A 170 27.38 -17.37 1.38
C ARG A 170 28.84 -17.19 0.98
N ARG A 171 29.24 -15.99 0.50
CA ARG A 171 30.62 -15.68 0.13
C ARG A 171 31.52 -15.31 1.32
N VAL A 172 30.93 -14.96 2.45
CA VAL A 172 31.66 -14.44 3.62
C VAL A 172 32.00 -15.56 4.63
N ALA A 173 31.35 -16.72 4.52
CA ALA A 173 31.51 -17.86 5.43
C ALA A 173 32.50 -18.92 4.91
N ARG A 174 33.62 -18.51 4.30
CA ARG A 174 34.75 -19.40 3.96
C ARG A 174 35.98 -19.01 4.74
#